data_AF-A0A2S9M6B4-F1
#
_entry.id   AF-A0A2S9M6B4-F1
#
_cell.length_a   1.000
_cell.length_b   1.000
_cell.length_c   1.000
_cell.angle_alpha   90.00
_cell.angle_beta   90.00
_cell.angle_gamma   90.00
#
_symmetry.space_group_name_H-M   'P 1'
#
loop_
_entity.id
_entity.type
_entity.pdbx_description
1 polymer ?
#
loop_
_entity_poly.entity_id
_entity_poly.type
_entity_poly.pdbx_seq_one_letter_code
_entity_poly.pdbx_strand_id
1 'polypeptide(L)' 'MRTEVQAAIDDGHSLMSIWEALVDEGHIRYGYQAFRRYANELTRRQQAVP' A
#
# COMPACT_ATOMS: atom_id res chain seq x y z
N MET A 1 8.67 2.42 -4.19
CA MET A 1 7.79 1.88 -3.14
C MET A 1 6.44 2.58 -3.04
N ARG A 2 6.37 3.89 -2.72
CA ARG A 2 5.07 4.62 -2.69
C ARG A 2 4.30 4.50 -4.01
N THR A 3 4.99 4.67 -5.13
CA THR A 3 4.40 4.60 -6.48
C THR A 3 3.93 3.19 -6.83
N GLU A 4 4.64 2.15 -6.39
CA GLU A 4 4.30 0.74 -6.67
C GLU A 4 3.10 0.29 -5.84
N VAL A 5 3.04 0.69 -4.55
CA VAL A 5 1.87 0.44 -3.70
C VAL A 5 0.64 1.17 -4.26
N GLN A 6 0.81 2.41 -4.73
CA GLN A 6 -0.29 3.15 -5.34
C GLN A 6 -0.75 2.51 -6.64
N ALA A 7 0.17 2.14 -7.55
CA ALA A 7 -0.16 1.48 -8.80
C ALA A 7 -0.92 0.16 -8.55
N ALA A 8 -0.46 -0.65 -7.59
CA ALA A 8 -1.14 -1.89 -7.26
C ALA A 8 -2.55 -1.67 -6.67
N ILE A 9 -2.75 -0.60 -5.88
CA ILE A 9 -4.07 -0.20 -5.40
C ILE A 9 -4.97 0.23 -6.57
N ASP A 10 -4.43 1.03 -7.49
CA ASP A 10 -5.17 1.54 -8.65
C ASP A 10 -5.53 0.42 -9.65
N ASP A 11 -4.68 -0.60 -9.76
CA ASP A 11 -4.91 -1.83 -10.53
C ASP A 11 -5.90 -2.80 -9.83
N GLY A 12 -6.41 -2.44 -8.65
CA GLY A 12 -7.46 -3.18 -7.94
C GLY A 12 -6.94 -4.35 -7.10
N HIS A 13 -5.64 -4.45 -6.85
CA HIS A 13 -5.11 -5.47 -5.95
C HIS A 13 -5.57 -5.24 -4.50
N SER A 14 -5.80 -6.35 -3.79
CA SER A 14 -6.15 -6.26 -2.37
C SER A 14 -4.96 -5.79 -1.55
N LEU A 15 -5.22 -5.00 -0.49
CA LEU A 15 -4.17 -4.54 0.43
C LEU A 15 -3.42 -5.70 1.09
N MET A 16 -4.07 -6.85 1.28
CA MET A 16 -3.41 -8.03 1.83
C MET A 16 -2.37 -8.57 0.85
N SER A 17 -2.75 -8.77 -0.41
CA SER A 17 -1.84 -9.30 -1.44
C SER A 17 -0.63 -8.39 -1.67
N ILE A 18 -0.84 -7.06 -1.64
CA ILE A 18 0.26 -6.09 -1.73
C ILE A 18 1.18 -6.21 -0.51
N TRP A 19 0.62 -6.32 0.69
CA TRP A 19 1.41 -6.45 1.91
C TRP A 19 2.22 -7.76 1.93
N GLU A 20 1.62 -8.88 1.56
CA GLU A 20 2.29 -10.18 1.51
C GLU A 20 3.47 -10.15 0.55
N ALA A 21 3.29 -9.62 -0.66
CA ALA A 21 4.38 -9.47 -1.64
C ALA A 21 5.54 -8.62 -1.09
N LEU A 22 5.23 -7.47 -0.47
CA LEU A 22 6.25 -6.59 0.09
C LEU A 22 6.99 -7.19 1.30
N VAL A 23 6.33 -8.06 2.07
CA VAL A 23 6.98 -8.78 3.17
C VAL A 23 7.86 -9.90 2.63
N ASP A 24 7.37 -10.66 1.66
CA ASP A 24 8.09 -11.78 1.04
C ASP A 24 9.35 -11.31 0.31
N GLU A 25 9.25 -10.19 -0.42
CA GLU A 25 10.37 -9.51 -1.08
C GLU A 25 11.31 -8.79 -0.09
N GLY A 26 10.96 -8.73 1.20
CA GLY A 26 11.75 -8.09 2.24
C GLY A 26 11.77 -6.56 2.19
N HIS A 27 10.87 -5.95 1.41
CA HIS A 27 10.72 -4.51 1.28
C HIS A 27 10.14 -3.85 2.54
N ILE A 28 9.28 -4.54 3.29
CA ILE A 28 8.78 -4.09 4.61
C ILE A 28 8.93 -5.15 5.69
N ARG A 29 9.03 -4.68 6.93
CA ARG A 29 9.04 -5.54 8.13
C ARG A 29 7.91 -5.22 9.11
N TYR A 30 7.04 -4.28 8.77
CA TYR A 30 5.93 -3.89 9.63
C TYR A 30 4.72 -4.79 9.39
N GLY A 31 3.98 -5.08 10.46
CA GLY A 31 2.76 -5.87 10.37
C GLY A 31 1.66 -5.22 9.53
N TYR A 32 0.72 -6.05 9.08
CA TYR A 32 -0.37 -5.64 8.19
C TYR A 32 -1.15 -4.40 8.65
N GLN A 33 -1.37 -4.22 9.97
CA GLN A 33 -2.09 -3.04 10.48
C GLN A 33 -1.37 -1.71 10.18
N ALA A 34 -0.05 -1.69 10.31
CA ALA A 34 0.76 -0.51 9.99
C ALA A 34 0.72 -0.23 8.48
N PHE A 35 0.82 -1.27 7.67
CA PHE A 35 0.68 -1.17 6.22
C PHE A 35 -0.71 -0.66 5.81
N ARG A 36 -1.78 -1.18 6.41
CA ARG A 36 -3.15 -0.75 6.11
C ARG A 36 -3.36 0.72 6.45
N ARG A 37 -2.78 1.21 7.55
CA ARG A 37 -2.80 2.64 7.87
C ARG A 37 -2.08 3.47 6.81
N TYR A 38 -0.87 3.05 6.42
CA TYR A 38 -0.09 3.70 5.37
C TYR A 38 -0.86 3.76 4.04
N ALA A 39 -1.43 2.66 3.59
CA ALA A 39 -2.20 2.59 2.36
C ALA A 39 -3.44 3.50 2.40
N ASN A 40 -4.17 3.55 3.53
CA ASN A 40 -5.30 4.46 3.68
C ASN A 40 -4.88 5.94 3.66
N GLU A 41 -3.77 6.30 4.30
CA GLU A 41 -3.22 7.66 4.25
C GLU A 41 -2.77 8.02 2.82
N LEU A 42 -2.27 7.03 2.08
CA LEU A 42 -1.84 7.19 0.70
C LEU A 42 -3.01 7.52 -0.23
N THR A 43 -4.10 6.74 -0.16
CA THR A 43 -5.33 6.99 -0.94
C THR A 43 -6.00 8.32 -0.56
N ARG A 44 -6.02 8.68 0.74
CA ARG A 44 -6.57 9.97 1.19
C ARG A 44 -5.82 11.17 0.62
N ARG A 45 -4.49 11.09 0.52
CA ARG A 45 -3.68 12.15 -0.10
C ARG A 45 -3.90 12.27 -1.61
N GLN A 46 -4.28 11.18 -2.29
CA GLN A 46 -4.62 11.19 -3.72
C GLN A 46 -5.90 11.98 -4.00
N GLN A 47 -6.89 11.92 -3.09
CA GLN A 47 -8.15 12.67 -3.21
C GLN A 47 -8.04 14.15 -2.83
N ALA A 48 -6.88 14.60 -2.36
CA ALA A 48 -6.64 15.98 -1.92
C ALA A 48 -6.00 16.88 -2.99
N VAL A 49 -5.96 16.43 -4.26
CA VAL A 49 -5.59 17.28 -5.39
C VAL A 49 -6.89 17.83 -6.01
N PRO A 50 -7.16 19.14 -5.95
CA PRO A 50 -8.34 19.76 -6.58
C PRO A 50 -8.27 19.80 -8.10
#